data_AF-A0A7W9MHB2-F1
#
_entry.id   AF-A0A7W9MHB2-F1
#
_cell.length_a   1.000
_cell.length_b   1.000
_cell.length_c   1.000
_cell.angle_alpha   90.00
_cell.angle_beta   90.00
_cell.angle_gamma   90.00
#
_symmetry.space_group_name_H-M   'P 1'
#
loop_
_entity.id
_entity.type
_entity.pdbx_description
1 polymer ?
#
loop_
_entity_poly.entity_id
_entity_poly.type
_entity_poly.pdbx_seq_one_letter_code
_entity_poly.pdbx_strand_id
1 'polypeptide(L)'
;MTRPRNTRDEIIPIPAVHGVHIPGAIEAQEAAGGAAMAAGDCEVIPVEILGGTDADLIALGFTLGEIDRSDPLFRQATLPPGWKRQGTGHSMHTDIVDELGRRRVGVFYKAAWYDRKAHLSITTVYGYVSSCVYEGTTPVLDETWATRKTVLAELDKICEHEQERVNLWSGQPEPYAAEYEQKARDKVTRTDALRKTLGRSE
;
A
#
# COMPACT_ATOMS: atom_id res chain seq x y z
N MET A 1 1.08 22.77 -6.88
CA MET A 1 1.34 21.43 -7.44
C MET A 1 2.60 20.92 -6.78
N THR A 2 2.43 20.02 -5.82
CA THR A 2 3.52 19.42 -5.06
C THR A 2 4.13 18.27 -5.86
N ARG A 3 5.45 18.12 -5.82
CA ARG A 3 6.15 16.99 -6.44
C ARG A 3 7.23 16.45 -5.50
N PRO A 4 7.46 15.14 -5.48
CA PRO A 4 8.62 14.58 -4.81
C PRO A 4 9.88 15.17 -5.43
N ARG A 5 10.85 15.56 -4.59
CA ARG A 5 12.09 16.11 -5.07
C ARG A 5 12.98 14.99 -5.64
N ASN A 6 13.65 15.25 -6.76
CA ASN A 6 14.74 14.40 -7.21
C ASN A 6 15.97 14.60 -6.30
N THR A 7 16.15 13.70 -5.33
CA THR A 7 17.25 13.77 -4.35
C THR A 7 18.59 13.27 -4.88
N ARG A 8 18.65 12.74 -6.11
CA ARG A 8 19.90 12.23 -6.70
C ARG A 8 20.93 13.33 -6.93
N ASP A 9 20.45 14.52 -7.29
CA ASP A 9 21.28 15.68 -7.59
C ASP A 9 21.48 16.60 -6.37
N GLU A 10 20.97 16.18 -5.20
CA GLU A 10 21.29 16.90 -3.96
C GLU A 10 22.76 16.68 -3.61
N ILE A 11 23.54 17.77 -3.68
CA ILE A 11 24.89 17.81 -3.14
C ILE A 11 24.76 17.70 -1.62
N ILE A 12 24.88 16.49 -1.10
CA ILE A 12 25.09 16.28 0.32
C ILE A 12 26.56 16.62 0.57
N PRO A 13 26.87 17.58 1.46
CA PRO A 13 28.24 17.94 1.74
C PRO A 13 29.04 16.69 2.15
N ILE A 14 30.26 16.59 1.61
CA ILE A 14 31.18 15.44 1.65
C ILE A 14 31.55 14.92 3.06
N PRO A 15 31.36 15.61 4.21
CA PRO A 15 31.53 14.93 5.51
C PRO A 15 30.70 13.64 5.62
N ALA A 16 29.54 13.57 4.95
CA ALA A 16 28.66 12.40 4.93
C ALA A 16 29.19 11.19 4.10
N VAL A 17 30.22 11.38 3.27
CA VAL A 17 30.76 10.32 2.38
C VAL A 17 31.99 9.62 2.98
N HIS A 18 32.60 10.21 4.02
CA HIS A 18 33.72 9.63 4.77
C HIS A 18 33.32 9.34 6.22
N GLY A 19 32.51 8.31 6.44
CA GLY A 19 32.31 7.71 7.77
C GLY A 19 31.59 8.57 8.81
N VAL A 20 31.11 9.78 8.49
CA VAL A 20 30.24 10.56 9.37
C VAL A 20 28.78 10.29 8.98
N HIS A 21 28.23 9.23 9.56
CA HIS A 21 26.78 9.04 9.59
C HIS A 21 26.17 10.25 10.31
N ILE A 22 25.30 11.02 9.62
CA ILE A 22 24.43 12.00 10.27
C ILE A 22 23.12 11.26 10.56
N PRO A 23 22.88 10.82 11.81
CA PRO A 23 21.66 10.08 12.14
C PRO A 23 20.43 10.93 11.77
N GLY A 24 19.45 10.34 11.11
CA GLY A 24 18.19 11.01 10.78
C GLY A 24 18.15 11.75 9.43
N ALA A 25 19.29 11.93 8.75
CA ALA A 25 19.30 12.68 7.48
C ALA A 25 18.57 11.94 6.34
N ILE A 26 18.72 10.61 6.28
CA ILE A 26 18.05 9.77 5.28
C ILE A 26 16.56 9.68 5.61
N GLU A 27 16.23 9.46 6.87
CA GLU A 27 14.87 9.37 7.37
C GLU A 27 14.10 10.67 7.13
N ALA A 28 14.76 11.82 7.28
CA ALA A 28 14.17 13.12 6.95
C ALA A 28 13.90 13.28 5.44
N GLN A 29 14.82 12.82 4.57
CA GLN A 29 14.60 12.81 3.12
C GLN A 29 13.42 11.90 2.75
N GLU A 30 13.39 10.67 3.27
CA GLU A 30 12.30 9.73 3.04
C GLU A 30 10.96 10.30 3.53
N ALA A 31 10.92 10.88 4.73
CA ALA A 31 9.71 11.52 5.25
C ALA A 31 9.24 12.70 4.40
N ALA A 32 10.16 13.56 3.92
CA ALA A 32 9.83 14.65 3.02
C ALA A 32 9.31 14.14 1.67
N GLY A 33 9.92 13.08 1.13
CA GLY A 33 9.49 12.41 -0.09
C GLY A 33 8.09 11.80 0.03
N GLY A 34 7.81 11.10 1.13
CA GLY A 34 6.47 10.55 1.41
C GLY A 34 5.42 11.61 1.73
N ALA A 35 5.79 12.74 2.32
CA ALA A 35 4.87 13.87 2.49
C ALA A 35 4.48 14.47 1.13
N ALA A 36 5.44 14.59 0.20
CA ALA A 36 5.16 15.03 -1.17
C ALA A 36 4.34 13.98 -1.96
N MET A 37 4.74 12.70 -1.90
CA MET A 37 3.89 11.49 -1.84
C MET A 37 2.37 11.68 -1.70
N ALA A 38 2.03 12.06 -0.47
CA ALA A 38 0.68 12.08 0.05
C ALA A 38 -0.04 13.41 -0.19
N ALA A 39 0.65 14.43 -0.68
CA ALA A 39 0.05 15.74 -0.92
C ALA A 39 -1.09 15.64 -1.93
N GLY A 40 -2.24 16.23 -1.60
CA GLY A 40 -3.46 16.14 -2.41
C GLY A 40 -3.33 16.77 -3.80
N ASP A 41 -2.41 17.72 -3.97
CA ASP A 41 -2.11 18.38 -5.25
C ASP A 41 -0.91 17.76 -5.98
N CYS A 42 -0.51 16.53 -5.61
CA CYS A 42 0.57 15.85 -6.29
C CYS A 42 0.14 15.21 -7.62
N GLU A 43 0.76 15.71 -8.69
CA GLU A 43 0.46 15.41 -10.09
C GLU A 43 1.21 14.21 -10.67
N VAL A 44 2.04 13.51 -9.88
CA VAL A 44 2.84 12.39 -10.37
C VAL A 44 2.55 11.07 -9.66
N ILE A 45 2.70 9.98 -10.40
CA ILE A 45 2.74 8.61 -9.86
C ILE A 45 4.02 7.91 -10.32
N PRO A 46 4.48 6.86 -9.62
CA PRO A 46 5.58 6.04 -10.09
C PRO A 46 5.31 5.43 -11.47
N VAL A 47 6.36 5.28 -12.26
CA VAL A 47 6.29 4.58 -13.57
C VAL A 47 6.25 3.06 -13.39
N GLU A 48 6.98 2.54 -12.40
CA GLU A 48 7.02 1.10 -12.13
C GLU A 48 5.71 0.62 -11.49
N ILE A 49 5.05 -0.34 -12.14
CA ILE A 49 3.81 -0.99 -11.67
C ILE A 49 4.13 -2.43 -11.30
N LEU A 50 4.00 -2.79 -10.02
CA LEU A 50 4.19 -4.16 -9.55
C LEU A 50 2.90 -4.96 -9.72
N GLY A 51 2.93 -5.97 -10.58
CA GLY A 51 1.82 -6.91 -10.77
C GLY A 51 0.62 -6.35 -11.54
N GLY A 52 0.84 -5.31 -12.37
CA GLY A 52 -0.19 -4.69 -13.21
C GLY A 52 0.40 -3.91 -14.37
N THR A 53 -0.45 -3.17 -15.08
CA THR A 53 -0.09 -2.41 -16.29
C THR A 53 -0.73 -1.02 -16.32
N ASP A 54 -0.26 -0.17 -17.24
CA ASP A 54 -0.90 1.13 -17.54
C ASP A 54 -2.39 0.97 -17.88
N ALA A 55 -2.75 -0.10 -18.59
CA ALA A 55 -4.14 -0.38 -18.97
C ALA A 55 -5.03 -0.60 -17.74
N ASP A 56 -4.50 -1.24 -16.69
CA ASP A 56 -5.23 -1.44 -15.44
C ASP A 56 -5.47 -0.12 -14.71
N LEU A 57 -4.48 0.80 -14.69
CA LEU A 57 -4.66 2.14 -14.13
C LEU A 57 -5.69 2.95 -14.91
N ILE A 58 -5.65 2.88 -16.24
CA ILE A 58 -6.65 3.55 -17.10
C ILE A 58 -8.04 2.96 -16.85
N ALA A 59 -8.16 1.65 -16.68
CA ALA A 59 -9.43 0.99 -16.34
C ALA A 59 -9.97 1.41 -14.96
N LEU A 60 -9.09 1.78 -14.03
CA LEU A 60 -9.47 2.41 -12.75
C LEU A 60 -9.86 3.88 -12.88
N GLY A 61 -9.68 4.50 -14.05
CA GLY A 61 -10.03 5.89 -14.34
C GLY A 61 -8.88 6.88 -14.23
N PHE A 62 -7.63 6.43 -14.08
CA PHE A 62 -6.48 7.32 -14.12
C PHE A 62 -6.29 7.89 -15.53
N THR A 63 -5.93 9.16 -15.61
CA THR A 63 -5.37 9.74 -16.84
C THR A 63 -3.85 9.76 -16.72
N LEU A 64 -3.15 9.03 -17.59
CA LEU A 64 -1.70 8.94 -17.58
C LEU A 64 -1.09 9.92 -18.59
N GLY A 65 -0.10 10.70 -18.15
CA GLY A 65 0.67 11.62 -18.97
C GLY A 65 2.10 11.14 -19.21
N GLU A 66 2.94 12.06 -19.68
CA GLU A 66 4.35 11.83 -20.02
C GLU A 66 5.20 11.43 -18.80
N ILE A 67 6.22 10.61 -19.05
CA ILE A 67 7.29 10.32 -18.09
C ILE A 67 8.12 11.60 -17.89
N ASP A 68 8.43 11.93 -16.64
CA ASP A 68 9.24 13.10 -16.34
C ASP A 68 10.69 12.85 -16.78
N ARG A 69 11.18 13.68 -17.71
CA ARG A 69 12.56 13.59 -18.22
C ARG A 69 13.61 13.92 -17.15
N SER A 70 13.26 14.75 -16.17
CA SER A 70 14.14 15.15 -15.06
C SER A 70 14.11 14.16 -13.89
N ASP A 71 13.06 13.33 -13.80
CA ASP A 71 12.94 12.29 -12.79
C ASP A 71 12.18 11.06 -13.34
N PRO A 72 12.85 10.19 -14.12
CA PRO A 72 12.19 9.08 -14.83
C PRO A 72 11.53 8.02 -13.95
N LEU A 73 11.66 8.12 -12.62
CA LEU A 73 10.89 7.31 -11.67
C LEU A 73 9.41 7.65 -11.71
N PHE A 74 9.05 8.83 -12.20
CA PHE A 74 7.71 9.37 -12.14
C PHE A 74 7.17 9.76 -13.52
N ARG A 75 5.84 9.72 -13.63
CA ARG A 75 5.09 10.27 -14.76
C ARG A 75 3.94 11.12 -14.25
N GLN A 76 3.49 12.04 -15.09
CA GLN A 76 2.27 12.81 -14.84
C GLN A 76 1.07 11.86 -14.77
N ALA A 77 0.17 12.09 -13.82
CA ALA A 77 -1.11 11.40 -13.77
C ALA A 77 -2.17 12.20 -13.00
N THR A 78 -3.42 12.09 -13.45
CA THR A 78 -4.58 12.60 -12.72
C THR A 78 -5.35 11.43 -12.10
N LEU A 79 -5.69 11.56 -10.82
CA LEU A 79 -6.52 10.58 -10.12
C LEU A 79 -7.97 10.64 -10.63
N PRO A 80 -8.72 9.53 -10.53
CA PRO A 80 -10.15 9.55 -10.79
C PRO A 80 -10.88 10.56 -9.88
N PRO A 81 -12.03 11.13 -10.31
CA PRO A 81 -12.80 12.04 -9.49
C PRO A 81 -13.16 11.44 -8.12
N GLY A 82 -12.99 12.22 -7.05
CA GLY A 82 -13.29 11.80 -5.67
C GLY A 82 -12.20 10.96 -5.00
N TRP A 83 -11.19 10.50 -5.75
CA TRP A 83 -10.06 9.76 -5.19
C TRP A 83 -9.07 10.72 -4.54
N LYS A 84 -8.36 10.23 -3.52
CA LYS A 84 -7.38 11.01 -2.78
C LYS A 84 -6.17 10.19 -2.38
N ARG A 85 -5.05 10.88 -2.18
CA ARG A 85 -3.86 10.32 -1.55
C ARG A 85 -4.02 10.36 -0.03
N GLN A 86 -3.47 9.35 0.64
CA GLN A 86 -3.51 9.20 2.08
C GLN A 86 -2.17 8.65 2.57
N GLY A 87 -1.47 9.40 3.42
CA GLY A 87 -0.27 8.89 4.07
C GLY A 87 -0.62 7.73 5.01
N THR A 88 0.23 6.71 5.06
CA THR A 88 0.01 5.52 5.91
C THR A 88 0.64 5.64 7.30
N GLY A 89 1.33 6.75 7.57
CA GLY A 89 2.18 6.95 8.75
C GLY A 89 3.60 6.39 8.58
N HIS A 90 3.86 5.60 7.53
CA HIS A 90 5.20 5.17 7.16
C HIS A 90 5.83 6.16 6.16
N SER A 91 7.08 6.55 6.37
CA SER A 91 7.78 7.59 5.58
C SER A 91 7.79 7.33 4.07
N MET A 92 7.84 6.06 3.66
CA MET A 92 7.92 5.66 2.25
C MET A 92 6.60 5.21 1.62
N HIS A 93 5.49 5.15 2.37
CA HIS A 93 4.24 4.58 1.85
C HIS A 93 3.10 5.61 1.82
N THR A 94 2.38 5.60 0.71
CA THR A 94 1.16 6.39 0.50
C THR A 94 0.12 5.49 -0.15
N ASP A 95 -1.11 5.58 0.31
CA ASP A 95 -2.25 4.96 -0.34
C ASP A 95 -2.96 5.95 -1.24
N ILE A 96 -3.51 5.46 -2.34
CA ILE A 96 -4.56 6.16 -3.09
C ILE A 96 -5.86 5.42 -2.80
N VAL A 97 -6.79 6.14 -2.19
CA VAL A 97 -8.10 5.65 -1.82
C VAL A 97 -9.17 6.25 -2.72
N ASP A 98 -10.20 5.47 -2.99
CA ASP A 98 -11.35 5.96 -3.76
C ASP A 98 -12.29 6.86 -2.94
N GLU A 99 -13.36 7.32 -3.57
CA GLU A 99 -14.37 8.20 -2.97
C GLU A 99 -15.06 7.60 -1.74
N LEU A 100 -15.03 6.27 -1.59
CA LEU A 100 -15.55 5.56 -0.42
C LEU A 100 -14.48 5.31 0.64
N GLY A 101 -13.25 5.78 0.42
CA GLY A 101 -12.11 5.58 1.32
C GLY A 101 -11.47 4.19 1.22
N ARG A 102 -11.75 3.42 0.16
CA ARG A 102 -11.18 2.08 -0.02
C ARG A 102 -9.82 2.20 -0.68
N ARG A 103 -8.81 1.48 -0.18
CA ARG A 103 -7.48 1.44 -0.81
C ARG A 103 -7.57 0.78 -2.19
N ARG A 104 -7.14 1.50 -3.24
CA ARG A 104 -7.13 1.02 -4.63
C ARG A 104 -5.73 0.90 -5.21
N VAL A 105 -4.82 1.76 -4.79
CA VAL A 105 -3.41 1.71 -5.20
C VAL A 105 -2.52 1.97 -3.99
N GLY A 106 -1.51 1.14 -3.79
CA GLY A 106 -0.40 1.42 -2.87
C GLY A 106 0.74 2.08 -3.64
N VAL A 107 1.35 3.10 -3.06
CA VAL A 107 2.52 3.80 -3.60
C VAL A 107 3.67 3.65 -2.61
N PHE A 108 4.80 3.21 -3.12
CA PHE A 108 6.07 3.22 -2.40
C PHE A 108 6.99 4.25 -3.03
N TYR A 109 7.59 5.10 -2.20
CA TYR A 109 8.66 5.98 -2.61
C TYR A 109 9.73 6.12 -1.53
N LYS A 110 10.94 5.68 -1.88
CA LYS A 110 12.16 5.90 -1.13
C LYS A 110 12.91 7.08 -1.74
N ALA A 111 13.00 8.17 -0.99
CA ALA A 111 13.63 9.41 -1.42
C ALA A 111 15.12 9.51 -1.04
N ALA A 112 15.74 8.43 -0.56
CA ALA A 112 17.15 8.42 -0.23
C ALA A 112 18.01 8.68 -1.48
N TRP A 113 18.89 9.69 -1.42
CA TRP A 113 19.71 10.14 -2.56
C TRP A 113 20.52 9.02 -3.26
N TYR A 114 20.99 8.02 -2.52
CA TYR A 114 21.84 6.93 -3.01
C TYR A 114 21.07 5.70 -3.51
N ASP A 115 19.78 5.57 -3.16
CA ASP A 115 18.94 4.40 -3.45
C ASP A 115 17.49 4.84 -3.63
N ARG A 116 17.28 5.76 -4.58
CA ARG A 116 15.92 6.22 -4.93
C ARG A 116 15.16 5.09 -5.58
N LYS A 117 13.96 4.80 -5.09
CA LYS A 117 13.07 3.79 -5.66
C LYS A 117 11.63 4.21 -5.54
N ALA A 118 10.87 4.10 -6.63
CA ALA A 118 9.45 4.39 -6.64
C ALA A 118 8.71 3.31 -7.41
N HIS A 119 7.63 2.78 -6.85
CA HIS A 119 6.73 1.88 -7.55
C HIS A 119 5.31 2.00 -6.99
N LEU A 120 4.34 1.53 -7.75
CA LEU A 120 2.97 1.39 -7.29
C LEU A 120 2.48 -0.06 -7.43
N SER A 121 1.48 -0.43 -6.65
CA SER A 121 0.79 -1.71 -6.73
C SER A 121 -0.72 -1.51 -6.74
N ILE A 122 -1.41 -2.19 -7.65
CA ILE A 122 -2.87 -2.13 -7.73
C ILE A 122 -3.45 -3.09 -6.69
N THR A 123 -4.36 -2.58 -5.86
CA THR A 123 -4.98 -3.36 -4.79
C THR A 123 -6.11 -4.23 -5.36
N THR A 124 -5.97 -5.54 -5.21
CA THR A 124 -7.04 -6.50 -5.52
C THR A 124 -8.10 -6.50 -4.43
N VAL A 125 -9.28 -7.10 -4.69
CA VAL A 125 -10.30 -7.27 -3.65
C VAL A 125 -9.75 -8.09 -2.48
N TYR A 126 -8.98 -9.14 -2.76
CA TYR A 126 -8.27 -9.91 -1.72
C TYR A 126 -7.36 -9.01 -0.87
N GLY A 127 -6.54 -8.18 -1.50
CA GLY A 127 -5.65 -7.24 -0.80
C GLY A 127 -6.41 -6.25 0.07
N TYR A 128 -7.51 -5.70 -0.46
CA TYR A 128 -8.39 -4.79 0.27
C TYR A 128 -9.04 -5.47 1.49
N VAL A 129 -9.65 -6.63 1.31
CA VAL A 129 -10.29 -7.39 2.39
C VAL A 129 -9.26 -7.83 3.45
N SER A 130 -8.08 -8.29 3.01
CA SER A 130 -6.98 -8.66 3.91
C SER A 130 -6.51 -7.47 4.75
N SER A 131 -6.42 -6.26 4.17
CA SER A 131 -6.12 -5.04 4.93
C SER A 131 -7.21 -4.72 5.95
N CYS A 132 -8.49 -4.88 5.61
CA CYS A 132 -9.59 -4.68 6.55
C CYS A 132 -9.52 -5.66 7.73
N VAL A 133 -9.23 -6.94 7.48
CA VAL A 133 -9.04 -7.97 8.52
C VAL A 133 -7.87 -7.60 9.44
N TYR A 134 -6.76 -7.14 8.86
CA TYR A 134 -5.57 -6.73 9.61
C TYR A 134 -5.85 -5.52 10.51
N GLU A 135 -6.49 -4.49 9.95
CA GLU A 135 -6.83 -3.23 10.63
C GLU A 135 -8.05 -3.35 11.55
N GLY A 136 -8.81 -4.44 11.46
CA GLY A 136 -10.03 -4.65 12.24
C GLY A 136 -11.21 -3.79 11.77
N THR A 137 -11.23 -3.40 10.50
CA THR A 137 -12.27 -2.56 9.88
C THR A 137 -13.25 -3.43 9.09
N THR A 138 -14.49 -2.93 8.91
CA THR A 138 -15.49 -3.60 8.06
C THR A 138 -15.31 -3.15 6.62
N PRO A 139 -15.17 -4.06 5.64
CA PRO A 139 -15.10 -3.70 4.23
C PRO A 139 -16.33 -2.90 3.78
N VAL A 140 -16.10 -1.80 3.07
CA VAL A 140 -17.15 -1.02 2.41
C VAL A 140 -17.47 -1.71 1.09
N LEU A 141 -18.71 -2.15 0.97
CA LEU A 141 -19.20 -2.88 -0.21
C LEU A 141 -19.71 -1.92 -1.29
N ASP A 142 -19.67 -2.38 -2.53
CA ASP A 142 -20.40 -1.77 -3.66
C ASP A 142 -21.03 -2.85 -4.53
N GLU A 143 -21.63 -2.47 -5.66
CA GLU A 143 -22.22 -3.41 -6.61
C GLU A 143 -21.28 -3.76 -7.78
N THR A 144 -20.04 -3.28 -7.77
CA THR A 144 -19.14 -3.32 -8.94
C THR A 144 -17.82 -4.02 -8.69
N TRP A 145 -17.08 -3.62 -7.66
CA TRP A 145 -15.71 -4.09 -7.40
C TRP A 145 -15.64 -4.90 -6.10
N ALA A 146 -16.09 -4.31 -5.00
CA ALA A 146 -16.14 -4.94 -3.68
C ALA A 146 -17.56 -5.47 -3.39
N THR A 147 -18.10 -6.28 -4.30
CA THR A 147 -19.43 -6.88 -4.11
C THR A 147 -19.48 -7.76 -2.88
N ARG A 148 -20.65 -7.86 -2.23
CA ARG A 148 -20.83 -8.75 -1.07
C ARG A 148 -20.36 -10.17 -1.39
N LYS A 149 -20.74 -10.70 -2.56
CA LYS A 149 -20.35 -12.03 -3.02
C LYS A 149 -18.83 -12.16 -3.13
N THR A 150 -18.17 -11.20 -3.77
CA THR A 150 -16.71 -11.21 -3.94
C THR A 150 -16.01 -11.09 -2.59
N VAL A 151 -16.44 -10.16 -1.73
CA VAL A 151 -15.85 -9.97 -0.40
C VAL A 151 -15.98 -11.22 0.47
N LEU A 152 -17.15 -11.87 0.48
CA LEU A 152 -17.33 -13.14 1.20
C LEU A 152 -16.41 -14.25 0.64
N ALA A 153 -16.28 -14.35 -0.67
CA ALA A 153 -15.37 -15.32 -1.29
C ALA A 153 -13.90 -15.05 -0.96
N GLU A 154 -13.47 -13.80 -0.87
CA GLU A 154 -12.10 -13.46 -0.46
C GLU A 154 -11.88 -13.69 1.04
N LEU A 155 -12.89 -13.44 1.90
CA LEU A 155 -12.82 -13.82 3.32
C LEU A 155 -12.66 -15.33 3.49
N ASP A 156 -13.32 -16.14 2.66
CA ASP A 156 -13.18 -17.60 2.69
C ASP A 156 -11.73 -18.02 2.40
N LYS A 157 -11.12 -17.47 1.35
CA LYS A 157 -9.70 -17.73 1.02
C LYS A 157 -8.74 -17.28 2.12
N ILE A 158 -9.00 -16.12 2.74
CA ILE A 158 -8.17 -15.63 3.86
C ILE A 158 -8.28 -16.58 5.05
N CYS A 159 -9.48 -17.04 5.36
CA CYS A 159 -9.72 -17.98 6.45
C CYS A 159 -9.00 -19.32 6.19
N GLU A 160 -9.10 -19.87 4.98
CA GLU A 160 -8.39 -21.09 4.57
C GLU A 160 -6.87 -20.93 4.73
N HIS A 161 -6.31 -19.84 4.18
CA HIS A 161 -4.88 -19.57 4.26
C HIS A 161 -4.37 -19.42 5.70
N GLU A 162 -5.10 -18.70 6.56
CA GLU A 162 -4.68 -18.54 7.96
C GLU A 162 -4.89 -19.85 8.76
N GLN A 163 -5.87 -20.68 8.40
CA GLN A 163 -6.01 -22.02 8.99
C GLN A 163 -4.86 -22.96 8.61
N GLU A 164 -4.37 -22.89 7.37
CA GLU A 164 -3.15 -23.60 6.96
C GLU A 164 -1.94 -23.15 7.78
N ARG A 165 -1.83 -21.85 8.07
CA ARG A 165 -0.76 -21.32 8.94
C ARG A 165 -0.89 -21.80 10.37
N VAL A 166 -2.10 -21.87 10.93
CA VAL A 166 -2.33 -22.50 12.25
C VAL A 166 -1.82 -23.94 12.23
N ASN A 167 -2.18 -24.72 11.22
CA ASN A 167 -1.77 -26.12 11.11
C ASN A 167 -0.25 -26.27 10.95
N LEU A 168 0.40 -25.36 10.20
CA LEU A 168 1.85 -25.37 9.99
C LEU A 168 2.61 -25.14 11.29
N TRP A 169 2.16 -24.19 12.12
CA TRP A 169 2.86 -23.80 13.35
C TRP A 169 2.46 -24.62 14.58
N SER A 170 1.34 -25.34 14.53
CA SER A 170 0.86 -26.09 15.68
C SER A 170 1.80 -27.24 16.06
N GLY A 171 2.22 -27.26 17.32
CA GLY A 171 3.11 -28.29 17.87
C GLY A 171 4.57 -28.20 17.39
N GLN A 172 4.93 -27.15 16.66
CA GLN A 172 6.30 -26.91 16.23
C GLN A 172 7.19 -26.52 17.43
N PRO A 173 8.44 -27.04 17.51
CA PRO A 173 9.32 -26.85 18.67
C PRO A 173 9.99 -25.47 18.71
N GLU A 174 9.91 -24.68 17.64
CA GLU A 174 10.56 -23.38 17.53
C GLU A 174 10.00 -22.38 18.55
N PRO A 175 10.84 -21.54 19.16
CA PRO A 175 10.42 -20.63 20.24
C PRO A 175 9.39 -19.59 19.78
N TYR A 176 9.29 -19.33 18.48
CA TYR A 176 8.33 -18.39 17.89
C TYR A 176 7.05 -19.07 17.36
N ALA A 177 6.98 -20.40 17.33
CA ALA A 177 5.86 -21.13 16.71
C ALA A 177 4.52 -20.78 17.36
N ALA A 178 4.46 -20.78 18.69
CA ALA A 178 3.25 -20.43 19.44
C ALA A 178 2.75 -19.01 19.14
N GLU A 179 3.65 -18.05 18.94
CA GLU A 179 3.29 -16.67 18.59
C GLU A 179 2.70 -16.60 17.17
N TYR A 180 3.30 -17.28 16.19
CA TYR A 180 2.77 -17.31 14.83
C TYR A 180 1.45 -18.07 14.74
N GLU A 181 1.29 -19.17 15.48
CA GLU A 181 0.04 -19.89 15.60
C GLU A 181 -1.05 -18.97 16.17
N GLN A 182 -0.77 -18.27 17.28
CA GLN A 182 -1.74 -17.35 17.89
C GLN A 182 -2.13 -16.22 16.94
N LYS A 183 -1.16 -15.61 16.24
CA LYS A 183 -1.41 -14.57 15.23
C LYS A 183 -2.33 -15.08 14.10
N ALA A 184 -2.14 -16.32 13.65
CA ALA A 184 -2.99 -16.92 12.63
C ALA A 184 -4.41 -17.20 13.18
N ARG A 185 -4.53 -17.74 14.41
CA ARG A 185 -5.84 -17.96 15.08
C ARG A 185 -6.61 -16.66 15.29
N ASP A 186 -5.94 -15.58 15.67
CA ASP A 186 -6.55 -14.27 15.83
C ASP A 186 -7.13 -13.76 14.51
N LYS A 187 -6.40 -13.95 13.41
CA LYS A 187 -6.88 -13.58 12.07
C LYS A 187 -8.05 -14.44 11.60
N VAL A 188 -8.04 -15.74 11.83
CA VAL A 188 -9.19 -16.63 11.56
C VAL A 188 -10.43 -16.11 12.31
N THR A 189 -10.28 -15.82 13.60
CA THR A 189 -11.37 -15.31 14.44
C THR A 189 -11.94 -13.99 13.92
N ARG A 190 -11.08 -13.05 13.51
CA ARG A 190 -11.49 -11.77 12.91
C ARG A 190 -12.22 -11.96 11.58
N THR A 191 -11.70 -12.84 10.74
CA THR A 191 -12.27 -13.17 9.42
C THR A 191 -13.68 -13.74 9.58
N ASP A 192 -13.86 -14.69 10.51
CA ASP A 192 -15.17 -15.26 10.85
C ASP A 192 -16.15 -14.23 11.40
N ALA A 193 -15.69 -13.31 12.26
CA ALA A 193 -16.53 -12.25 12.79
C ALA A 193 -17.04 -11.31 11.68
N LEU A 194 -16.16 -10.93 10.75
CA LEU A 194 -16.53 -10.13 9.57
C LEU A 194 -17.50 -10.90 8.67
N ARG A 195 -17.23 -12.16 8.38
CA ARG A 195 -18.12 -13.02 7.58
C ARG A 195 -19.53 -13.09 8.16
N LYS A 196 -19.65 -13.31 9.48
CA LYS A 196 -20.95 -13.35 10.18
C LYS A 196 -21.67 -12.00 10.12
N THR A 197 -20.94 -10.90 10.26
CA THR A 197 -21.50 -9.55 10.19
C THR A 197 -22.07 -9.28 8.79
N LEU A 198 -21.30 -9.60 7.74
CA LEU A 198 -21.71 -9.43 6.36
C LEU A 198 -22.77 -10.45 5.89
N GLY A 199 -22.87 -11.62 6.55
CA GLY A 199 -23.87 -12.65 6.21
C GLY A 199 -25.25 -12.43 6.82
N ARG A 200 -25.41 -11.53 7.80
CA ARG A 200 -26.69 -11.31 8.52
C ARG A 200 -27.55 -10.17 7.96
N SER A 201 -27.07 -9.43 6.96
CA SER A 201 -27.73 -8.21 6.47
C SER A 201 -28.79 -8.46 5.37
N GLU A 202 -29.58 -9.54 5.47
CA GLU A 202 -30.72 -9.83 4.59
C GLU A 202 -32.07 -9.55 5.27
#